data_AF-A0A1Q7APZ6-F1
#
_entry.id   AF-A0A1Q7APZ6-F1
#
_cell.length_a   1.000
_cell.length_b   1.000
_cell.length_c   1.000
_cell.angle_alpha   90.00
_cell.angle_beta   90.00
_cell.angle_gamma   90.00
#
_symmetry.space_group_name_H-M   'P 1'
#
loop_
_entity.id
_entity.type
_entity.pdbx_description
1 polymer ?
#
loop_
_entity_poly.entity_id
_entity_poly.type
_entity_poly.pdbx_seq_one_letter_code
_entity_poly.pdbx_strand_id
1 'polypeptide(L)'
;REILRKEMDKRKIPISIGKTCPVKCTFCYEIDHTYRQTEEPGRTTQDEWNYILDYISKKPTRPNENWVWGGNEYMEWTDLFLHPKAMEWLEDFLKYTDKGVTMFTVGYVHVPKIHQLATKYPNRINFELSVITLHKEYRKALMPHAPSISHLMKVLDGPAVTSANFYSFDSGTMSEDARAIARLNPNVILWMGCLTPLKGMDENTVKICRRGKQTLPEEAERVYETGIPNPTTIHTEPYITAFLNRYKIMSLFDNLELDKHDTVVMAKSVYKILSMYRKKRARFLY
;
A
#
# COMPACT_ATOMS: atom_id res chain seq x y z
N ARG A 1 -7.67 5.62 -23.31
CA ARG A 1 -9.08 5.49 -22.84
C ARG A 1 -9.46 4.06 -22.43
N GLU A 2 -9.18 3.02 -23.23
CA GLU A 2 -9.51 1.63 -22.85
C GLU A 2 -8.91 1.19 -21.51
N ILE A 3 -7.65 1.57 -21.24
CA ILE A 3 -6.96 1.28 -19.97
C ILE A 3 -7.72 1.89 -18.78
N LEU A 4 -8.12 3.16 -18.85
CA LEU A 4 -8.90 3.83 -17.80
C LEU A 4 -10.22 3.08 -17.54
N ARG A 5 -10.92 2.65 -18.61
CA ARG A 5 -12.14 1.86 -18.48
C ARG A 5 -11.90 0.55 -17.72
N LYS A 6 -10.86 -0.20 -18.08
CA LYS A 6 -10.49 -1.46 -17.41
C LYS A 6 -10.23 -1.26 -15.91
N GLU A 7 -9.53 -0.20 -15.53
CA GLU A 7 -9.28 0.10 -14.11
C GLU A 7 -10.55 0.54 -13.37
N MET A 8 -11.40 1.36 -13.99
CA MET A 8 -12.67 1.77 -13.39
C MET A 8 -13.66 0.60 -13.26
N ASP A 9 -13.63 -0.39 -14.16
CA ASP A 9 -14.42 -1.61 -14.03
C ASP A 9 -14.00 -2.43 -12.80
N LYS A 10 -12.72 -2.33 -12.39
CA LYS A 10 -12.18 -2.87 -11.13
C LYS A 10 -12.42 -1.98 -9.91
N ARG A 11 -13.28 -0.95 -10.00
CA ARG A 11 -13.59 0.02 -8.92
C ARG A 11 -12.40 0.87 -8.48
N LYS A 12 -11.55 1.25 -9.43
CA LYS A 12 -10.44 2.18 -9.19
C LYS A 12 -10.71 3.55 -9.81
N ILE A 13 -10.06 4.56 -9.27
CA ILE A 13 -10.03 5.94 -9.79
C ILE A 13 -8.62 6.13 -10.36
N PRO A 14 -8.41 5.85 -11.66
CA PRO A 14 -7.08 5.79 -12.26
C PRO A 14 -6.51 7.18 -12.51
N ILE A 15 -5.82 7.74 -11.51
CA ILE A 15 -5.09 9.00 -11.59
C ILE A 15 -3.58 8.72 -11.65
N SER A 16 -2.85 9.58 -12.36
CA SER A 16 -1.41 9.53 -12.57
C SER A 16 -0.76 10.85 -12.21
N ILE A 17 0.36 10.83 -11.50
CA ILE A 17 1.25 12.00 -11.37
C ILE A 17 2.30 12.08 -12.49
N GLY A 18 2.41 11.01 -13.29
CA GLY A 18 3.48 10.77 -14.27
C GLY A 18 4.38 9.60 -13.86
N LYS A 19 5.55 9.51 -14.51
CA LYS A 19 6.47 8.35 -14.49
C LYS A 19 7.27 8.12 -13.21
N THR A 20 7.28 9.07 -12.28
CA THR A 20 8.23 8.96 -11.17
C THR A 20 7.68 9.59 -9.92
N CYS A 21 7.71 8.87 -8.82
CA CYS A 21 7.29 9.39 -7.53
C CYS A 21 8.35 10.38 -6.99
N PRO A 22 7.98 11.66 -6.74
CA PRO A 22 8.89 12.65 -6.16
C PRO A 22 9.38 12.30 -4.75
N VAL A 23 8.69 11.40 -4.05
CA VAL A 23 9.04 11.02 -2.67
C VAL A 23 10.37 10.28 -2.59
N LYS A 24 10.70 9.52 -3.65
CA LYS A 24 11.94 8.75 -3.79
C LYS A 24 12.19 7.81 -2.61
N CYS A 25 11.14 7.13 -2.14
CA CYS A 25 11.28 6.14 -1.08
C CYS A 25 12.24 5.03 -1.52
N THR A 26 13.29 4.77 -0.73
CA THR A 26 14.35 3.81 -1.09
C THR A 26 13.87 2.36 -1.07
N PHE A 27 12.71 2.13 -0.44
CA PHE A 27 12.08 0.82 -0.32
C PHE A 27 10.87 0.63 -1.26
N CYS A 28 10.56 1.60 -2.12
CA CYS A 28 9.37 1.53 -2.97
C CYS A 28 9.51 0.46 -4.06
N TYR A 29 8.41 -0.22 -4.36
CA TYR A 29 8.30 -1.14 -5.49
C TYR A 29 8.50 -0.48 -6.87
N GLU A 30 8.56 0.85 -6.95
CA GLU A 30 8.95 1.59 -8.15
C GLU A 30 10.39 1.26 -8.58
N ILE A 31 11.27 0.79 -7.68
CA ILE A 31 12.66 0.47 -8.06
C ILE A 31 12.82 -0.84 -8.85
N ASP A 32 11.80 -1.70 -8.86
CA ASP A 32 11.82 -2.99 -9.56
C ASP A 32 10.58 -3.15 -10.43
N HIS A 33 10.63 -2.77 -11.71
CA HIS A 33 9.50 -3.00 -12.61
C HIS A 33 9.50 -4.40 -13.25
N THR A 34 10.49 -5.26 -12.94
CA THR A 34 10.65 -6.54 -13.66
C THR A 34 9.53 -7.54 -13.38
N TYR A 35 8.75 -7.31 -12.32
CA TYR A 35 7.62 -8.16 -11.97
C TYR A 35 6.35 -7.89 -12.78
N ARG A 36 6.26 -6.78 -13.53
CA ARG A 36 5.06 -6.42 -14.31
C ARG A 36 5.35 -5.56 -15.54
N GLN A 37 4.57 -5.76 -16.60
CA GLN A 37 4.53 -4.82 -17.72
C GLN A 37 3.68 -3.62 -17.33
N THR A 38 4.30 -2.44 -17.24
CA THR A 38 3.60 -1.16 -17.05
C THR A 38 3.59 -0.39 -18.36
N GLU A 39 2.45 0.21 -18.69
CA GLU A 39 2.39 1.24 -19.72
C GLU A 39 3.04 2.52 -19.15
N GLU A 40 3.57 3.41 -19.98
CA GLU A 40 4.06 4.71 -19.50
C GLU A 40 2.89 5.71 -19.45
N PRO A 41 2.27 6.00 -18.29
CA PRO A 41 1.22 6.99 -18.23
C PRO A 41 1.79 8.40 -18.31
N GLY A 42 1.14 9.24 -19.11
CA GLY A 42 1.20 10.68 -18.90
C GLY A 42 0.64 11.06 -17.52
N ARG A 43 0.88 12.30 -17.12
CA ARG A 43 0.14 12.89 -16.00
C ARG A 43 -1.33 13.01 -16.39
N THR A 44 -2.25 12.69 -15.48
CA THR A 44 -3.68 12.78 -15.77
C THR A 44 -4.06 14.21 -16.13
N THR A 45 -4.84 14.36 -17.20
CA THR A 45 -5.36 15.64 -17.70
C THR A 45 -6.77 15.91 -17.18
N GLN A 46 -7.24 17.16 -17.32
CA GLN A 46 -8.62 17.50 -16.98
C GLN A 46 -9.64 16.73 -17.85
N ASP A 47 -9.34 16.51 -19.13
CA ASP A 47 -10.23 15.75 -20.03
C ASP A 47 -10.35 14.29 -19.61
N GLU A 48 -9.26 13.68 -19.15
CA GLU A 48 -9.28 12.32 -18.59
C GLU A 48 -10.03 12.28 -17.27
N TRP A 49 -9.84 13.28 -16.40
CA TRP A 49 -10.61 13.39 -15.16
C TRP A 49 -12.11 13.50 -15.43
N ASN A 50 -12.52 14.37 -16.33
CA ASN A 50 -13.92 14.54 -16.72
C ASN A 50 -14.52 13.21 -17.23
N TYR A 51 -13.75 12.47 -18.03
CA TYR A 51 -14.15 11.13 -18.49
C TYR A 51 -14.27 10.12 -17.34
N ILE A 52 -13.29 10.10 -16.41
CA ILE A 52 -13.30 9.21 -15.24
C ILE A 52 -14.53 9.49 -14.38
N LEU A 53 -14.78 10.76 -14.06
CA LEU A 53 -15.88 11.17 -13.21
C LEU A 53 -17.24 10.83 -13.84
N ASP A 54 -17.43 11.17 -15.12
CA ASP A 54 -18.64 10.80 -15.87
C ASP A 54 -18.88 9.29 -15.87
N TYR A 55 -17.83 8.50 -16.13
CA TYR A 55 -17.94 7.04 -16.13
C TYR A 55 -18.34 6.47 -14.77
N ILE A 56 -17.70 6.94 -13.70
CA ILE A 56 -17.97 6.46 -12.34
C ILE A 56 -19.37 6.88 -11.87
N SER A 57 -19.79 8.11 -12.18
CA SER A 57 -21.11 8.63 -11.79
C SER A 57 -22.27 7.76 -12.31
N LYS A 58 -22.09 7.13 -13.48
CA LYS A 58 -23.07 6.23 -14.11
C LYS A 58 -23.09 4.83 -13.53
N LYS A 59 -22.13 4.44 -12.68
CA LYS A 59 -22.11 3.12 -12.05
C LYS A 59 -23.03 3.08 -10.83
N PRO A 60 -23.74 1.97 -10.60
CA PRO A 60 -24.58 1.81 -9.42
C PRO A 60 -23.71 1.81 -8.15
N THR A 61 -24.24 2.40 -7.09
CA THR A 61 -23.63 2.38 -5.76
C THR A 61 -23.97 1.08 -5.07
N ARG A 62 -22.99 0.50 -4.38
CA ARG A 62 -23.16 -0.72 -3.60
C ARG A 62 -22.89 -0.44 -2.13
N PRO A 63 -23.69 -1.00 -1.20
CA PRO A 63 -23.41 -0.86 0.22
C PRO A 63 -22.00 -1.35 0.56
N ASN A 64 -21.28 -0.59 1.39
CA ASN A 64 -19.92 -0.89 1.85
C ASN A 64 -18.85 -1.02 0.74
N GLU A 65 -19.14 -0.56 -0.49
CA GLU A 65 -18.13 -0.50 -1.57
C GLU A 65 -17.43 0.86 -1.56
N ASN A 66 -16.09 0.84 -1.55
CA ASN A 66 -15.27 2.01 -1.78
C ASN A 66 -14.51 1.87 -3.09
N TRP A 67 -14.38 2.99 -3.80
CA TRP A 67 -13.51 3.09 -4.96
C TRP A 67 -12.08 3.33 -4.52
N VAL A 68 -11.11 2.67 -5.13
CA VAL A 68 -9.70 2.84 -4.76
C VAL A 68 -9.11 4.00 -5.54
N TRP A 69 -8.58 4.98 -4.81
CA TRP A 69 -7.88 6.12 -5.38
C TRP A 69 -6.47 5.71 -5.82
N GLY A 70 -6.27 5.62 -7.13
CA GLY A 70 -5.04 5.11 -7.70
C GLY A 70 -4.94 3.60 -7.69
N GLY A 71 -3.69 3.12 -7.64
CA GLY A 71 -3.37 1.70 -7.52
C GLY A 71 -3.74 0.91 -8.76
N ASN A 72 -2.95 0.99 -9.81
CA ASN A 72 -3.21 0.19 -10.99
C ASN A 72 -2.20 -0.97 -11.13
N GLU A 73 -2.47 -1.87 -12.06
CA GLU A 73 -1.52 -2.92 -12.47
C GLU A 73 -0.52 -2.44 -13.55
N TYR A 74 -0.69 -1.24 -14.12
CA TYR A 74 -0.03 -0.75 -15.34
C TYR A 74 0.64 0.65 -15.26
N MET A 75 0.78 1.23 -14.06
CA MET A 75 1.16 2.58 -13.64
C MET A 75 1.63 2.46 -12.18
N GLU A 76 2.54 3.33 -11.77
CA GLU A 76 3.21 3.18 -10.49
C GLU A 76 2.33 3.56 -9.29
N TRP A 77 2.52 2.85 -8.19
CA TRP A 77 1.96 3.20 -6.88
C TRP A 77 2.67 4.44 -6.36
N THR A 78 2.24 5.60 -6.85
CA THR A 78 2.76 6.90 -6.43
C THR A 78 1.81 7.56 -5.45
N ASP A 79 2.30 8.53 -4.66
CA ASP A 79 1.40 9.34 -3.85
C ASP A 79 0.65 10.33 -4.75
N LEU A 80 -0.63 10.01 -5.02
CA LEU A 80 -1.43 10.76 -5.96
C LEU A 80 -1.74 12.19 -5.50
N PHE A 81 -1.60 12.51 -4.22
CA PHE A 81 -1.78 13.88 -3.74
C PHE A 81 -0.66 14.83 -4.16
N LEU A 82 0.41 14.30 -4.76
CA LEU A 82 1.40 15.10 -5.47
C LEU A 82 0.89 15.62 -6.82
N HIS A 83 -0.26 15.11 -7.31
CA HIS A 83 -0.94 15.74 -8.44
C HIS A 83 -1.52 17.10 -7.99
N PRO A 84 -1.25 18.21 -8.69
CA PRO A 84 -1.72 19.54 -8.28
C PRO A 84 -3.25 19.66 -8.22
N LYS A 85 -3.96 18.80 -8.95
CA LYS A 85 -5.43 18.73 -8.98
C LYS A 85 -6.04 17.66 -8.08
N ALA A 86 -5.26 16.84 -7.38
CA ALA A 86 -5.80 15.70 -6.62
C ALA A 86 -6.86 16.11 -5.59
N MET A 87 -6.60 17.17 -4.81
CA MET A 87 -7.56 17.65 -3.81
C MET A 87 -8.84 18.20 -4.44
N GLU A 88 -8.74 18.91 -5.58
CA GLU A 88 -9.88 19.43 -6.34
C GLU A 88 -10.72 18.29 -6.90
N TRP A 89 -10.08 17.29 -7.51
CA TRP A 89 -10.73 16.12 -8.08
C TRP A 89 -11.35 15.22 -7.01
N LEU A 90 -10.76 15.12 -5.81
CA LEU A 90 -11.40 14.44 -4.70
C LEU A 90 -12.70 15.15 -4.29
N GLU A 91 -12.70 16.48 -4.24
CA GLU A 91 -13.90 17.25 -3.94
C GLU A 91 -14.97 17.08 -5.04
N ASP A 92 -14.57 17.10 -6.32
CA ASP A 92 -15.47 16.81 -7.45
C ASP A 92 -16.08 15.41 -7.33
N PHE A 93 -15.27 14.39 -7.04
CA PHE A 93 -15.74 13.02 -6.86
C PHE A 93 -16.79 12.93 -5.75
N LEU A 94 -16.54 13.57 -4.61
CA LEU A 94 -17.47 13.57 -3.48
C LEU A 94 -18.75 14.35 -3.79
N LYS A 95 -18.64 15.45 -4.54
CA LYS A 95 -19.78 16.32 -4.91
C LYS A 95 -20.69 15.69 -5.97
N TYR A 96 -20.11 15.09 -7.00
CA TYR A 96 -20.85 14.63 -8.19
C TYR A 96 -21.10 13.13 -8.22
N THR A 97 -20.64 12.41 -7.21
CA THR A 97 -20.99 11.00 -7.00
C THR A 97 -21.51 10.79 -5.59
N ASP A 98 -22.13 9.65 -5.36
CA ASP A 98 -22.57 9.11 -4.07
C ASP A 98 -21.64 7.99 -3.56
N LYS A 99 -20.46 7.81 -4.18
CA LYS A 99 -19.53 6.71 -3.89
C LYS A 99 -18.60 7.00 -2.73
N GLY A 100 -18.21 5.97 -1.98
CA GLY A 100 -17.09 6.05 -1.05
C GLY A 100 -15.74 5.88 -1.76
N VAL A 101 -14.66 6.36 -1.13
CA VAL A 101 -13.29 6.26 -1.66
C VAL A 101 -12.31 5.82 -0.57
N THR A 102 -11.40 4.92 -0.94
CA THR A 102 -10.23 4.53 -0.14
C THR A 102 -8.97 5.05 -0.80
N MET A 103 -8.10 5.69 -0.01
CA MET A 103 -6.90 6.37 -0.49
C MET A 103 -5.66 5.90 0.26
N PHE A 104 -4.60 5.64 -0.50
CA PHE A 104 -3.27 5.32 0.04
C PHE A 104 -2.36 6.53 -0.17
N THR A 105 -1.72 7.02 0.89
CA THR A 105 -0.86 8.23 0.82
C THR A 105 0.21 8.18 1.89
N VAL A 106 1.34 8.84 1.66
CA VAL A 106 2.36 9.15 2.67
C VAL A 106 2.08 10.49 3.37
N GLY A 107 1.00 11.19 3.00
CA GLY A 107 0.45 12.32 3.72
C GLY A 107 0.66 13.69 3.06
N TYR A 108 0.77 13.81 1.73
CA TYR A 108 0.85 15.13 1.04
C TYR A 108 -0.49 15.88 0.93
N VAL A 109 -1.47 15.50 1.74
CA VAL A 109 -2.82 16.06 1.67
C VAL A 109 -2.88 17.47 2.25
N HIS A 110 -3.81 18.28 1.74
CA HIS A 110 -4.09 19.57 2.35
C HIS A 110 -4.96 19.40 3.60
N VAL A 111 -4.34 19.29 4.78
CA VAL A 111 -4.97 18.97 6.09
C VAL A 111 -6.30 19.69 6.35
N PRO A 112 -6.39 21.04 6.35
CA PRO A 112 -7.67 21.71 6.64
C PRO A 112 -8.79 21.31 5.68
N LYS A 113 -8.44 21.10 4.40
CA LYS A 113 -9.41 20.81 3.34
C LYS A 113 -9.90 19.38 3.46
N ILE A 114 -9.00 18.43 3.71
CA ILE A 114 -9.41 17.03 3.82
C ILE A 114 -10.27 16.76 5.06
N HIS A 115 -9.98 17.42 6.19
CA HIS A 115 -10.84 17.34 7.39
C HIS A 115 -12.22 17.97 7.14
N GLN A 116 -12.26 19.10 6.43
CA GLN A 116 -13.52 19.71 6.00
C GLN A 116 -14.33 18.76 5.10
N LEU A 117 -13.69 18.14 4.11
CA LEU A 117 -14.36 17.19 3.20
C LEU A 117 -14.88 15.96 3.96
N ALA A 118 -14.09 15.40 4.88
CA ALA A 118 -14.50 14.26 5.70
C ALA A 118 -15.71 14.57 6.60
N THR A 119 -15.78 15.79 7.14
CA THR A 119 -16.93 16.26 7.92
C THR A 119 -18.16 16.47 7.03
N LYS A 120 -17.96 17.06 5.83
CA LYS A 120 -19.05 17.35 4.88
C LYS A 120 -19.63 16.07 4.25
N TYR A 121 -18.80 15.06 4.03
CA TYR A 121 -19.15 13.79 3.40
C TYR A 121 -18.80 12.61 4.32
N PRO A 122 -19.53 12.45 5.44
CA PRO A 122 -19.20 11.44 6.44
C PRO A 122 -19.24 10.03 5.85
N ASN A 123 -18.34 9.16 6.31
CA ASN A 123 -18.23 7.75 5.91
C ASN A 123 -17.94 7.50 4.42
N ARG A 124 -17.54 8.53 3.66
CA ARG A 124 -17.21 8.40 2.23
C ARG A 124 -15.72 8.47 1.95
N ILE A 125 -14.90 8.76 2.94
CA ILE A 125 -13.46 8.94 2.80
C ILE A 125 -12.75 8.02 3.79
N ASN A 126 -11.94 7.11 3.27
CA ASN A 126 -11.08 6.24 4.05
C ASN A 126 -9.61 6.47 3.66
N PHE A 127 -8.80 6.92 4.61
CA PHE A 127 -7.36 7.08 4.44
C PHE A 127 -6.60 5.92 5.05
N GLU A 128 -5.82 5.24 4.21
CA GLU A 128 -4.78 4.32 4.60
C GLU A 128 -3.44 5.05 4.55
N LEU A 129 -2.97 5.49 5.72
CA LEU A 129 -1.81 6.36 5.84
C LEU A 129 -0.52 5.54 5.97
N SER A 130 0.37 5.68 5.00
CA SER A 130 1.71 5.10 5.04
C SER A 130 2.62 5.98 5.90
N VAL A 131 2.53 5.78 7.22
CA VAL A 131 3.38 6.47 8.21
C VAL A 131 4.84 6.05 8.04
N ILE A 132 5.09 4.76 7.81
CA ILE A 132 6.41 4.11 7.73
C ILE A 132 7.15 4.15 9.06
N THR A 133 7.47 5.36 9.54
CA THR A 133 7.94 5.63 10.90
C THR A 133 7.89 7.12 11.25
N LEU A 134 7.76 7.42 12.56
CA LEU A 134 7.90 8.78 13.11
C LEU A 134 9.34 9.09 13.55
N HIS A 135 10.26 8.13 13.45
CA HIS A 135 11.68 8.33 13.76
C HIS A 135 12.38 9.12 12.65
N LYS A 136 12.91 10.30 12.99
CA LYS A 136 13.48 11.26 12.03
C LYS A 136 14.59 10.66 11.16
N GLU A 137 15.52 9.92 11.77
CA GLU A 137 16.68 9.36 11.08
C GLU A 137 16.26 8.30 10.06
N TYR A 138 15.42 7.33 10.46
CA TYR A 138 14.89 6.32 9.55
C TYR A 138 14.00 6.93 8.47
N ARG A 139 13.15 7.92 8.82
CA ARG A 139 12.31 8.60 7.84
C ARG A 139 13.12 9.33 6.79
N LYS A 140 14.19 10.04 7.18
CA LYS A 140 15.09 10.73 6.24
C LYS A 140 15.83 9.74 5.34
N ALA A 141 16.27 8.61 5.88
CA ALA A 141 16.96 7.58 5.12
C ALA A 141 16.05 6.87 4.12
N LEU A 142 14.82 6.53 4.54
CA LEU A 142 13.89 5.71 3.77
C LEU A 142 12.98 6.52 2.84
N MET A 143 12.67 7.76 3.20
CA MET A 143 11.73 8.64 2.48
C MET A 143 12.25 10.09 2.44
N PRO A 144 13.34 10.36 1.68
CA PRO A 144 14.09 11.61 1.76
C PRO A 144 13.27 12.88 1.49
N HIS A 145 12.17 12.77 0.74
CA HIS A 145 11.32 13.91 0.39
C HIS A 145 9.95 13.91 1.06
N ALA A 146 9.65 12.94 1.95
CA ALA A 146 8.33 12.78 2.58
C ALA A 146 7.84 14.02 3.34
N PRO A 147 6.52 14.13 3.60
CA PRO A 147 5.99 15.16 4.48
C PRO A 147 6.67 15.10 5.86
N SER A 148 6.82 16.27 6.48
CA SER A 148 7.36 16.37 7.83
C SER A 148 6.49 15.59 8.82
N ILE A 149 7.09 15.09 9.89
CA ILE A 149 6.35 14.40 10.95
C ILE A 149 5.26 15.32 11.53
N SER A 150 5.55 16.60 11.72
CA SER A 150 4.55 17.55 12.23
C SER A 150 3.35 17.72 11.30
N HIS A 151 3.54 17.63 9.97
CA HIS A 151 2.45 17.60 9.02
C HIS A 151 1.70 16.27 9.09
N LEU A 152 2.43 15.15 9.08
CA LEU A 152 1.85 13.81 9.14
C LEU A 152 0.98 13.60 10.40
N MET A 153 1.41 14.09 11.55
CA MET A 153 0.61 14.02 12.78
C MET A 153 -0.71 14.78 12.64
N LYS A 154 -0.72 15.93 11.95
CA LYS A 154 -1.99 16.64 11.69
C LYS A 154 -2.91 15.89 10.74
N VAL A 155 -2.37 15.13 9.79
CA VAL A 155 -3.16 14.23 8.91
C VAL A 155 -3.74 13.08 9.73
N LEU A 156 -2.91 12.47 10.59
CA LEU A 156 -3.26 11.31 11.41
C LEU A 156 -4.35 11.61 12.45
N ASP A 157 -4.37 12.84 12.98
CA ASP A 157 -5.42 13.36 13.87
C ASP A 157 -6.78 13.55 13.17
N GLY A 158 -6.82 13.37 11.85
CA GLY A 158 -8.02 13.56 11.04
C GLY A 158 -9.07 12.45 11.19
N PRO A 159 -10.37 12.78 11.05
CA PRO A 159 -11.47 11.82 11.21
C PRO A 159 -11.59 10.82 10.06
N ALA A 160 -10.84 11.02 8.97
CA ALA A 160 -10.90 10.19 7.77
C ALA A 160 -9.83 9.08 7.75
N VAL A 161 -8.88 9.09 8.69
CA VAL A 161 -7.83 8.08 8.75
C VAL A 161 -8.40 6.82 9.35
N THR A 162 -8.40 5.75 8.56
CA THR A 162 -8.93 4.44 8.94
C THR A 162 -7.83 3.48 9.33
N SER A 163 -6.65 3.60 8.72
CA SER A 163 -5.49 2.79 9.04
C SER A 163 -4.18 3.59 8.95
N ALA A 164 -3.19 3.14 9.72
CA ALA A 164 -1.82 3.66 9.66
C ALA A 164 -0.82 2.50 9.58
N ASN A 165 0.07 2.57 8.59
CA ASN A 165 1.07 1.55 8.30
C ASN A 165 2.45 2.02 8.79
N PHE A 166 3.10 1.27 9.67
CA PHE A 166 4.43 1.60 10.21
C PHE A 166 5.21 0.32 10.54
N TYR A 167 6.53 0.42 10.62
CA TYR A 167 7.39 -0.76 10.57
C TYR A 167 8.49 -0.74 11.62
N SER A 168 8.93 -1.95 11.98
CA SER A 168 10.13 -2.21 12.74
C SER A 168 11.36 -1.96 11.88
N PHE A 169 12.31 -1.21 12.43
CA PHE A 169 13.63 -0.91 11.87
C PHE A 169 14.76 -1.19 12.87
N ASP A 170 14.47 -1.03 14.16
CA ASP A 170 15.35 -1.38 15.28
C ASP A 170 14.49 -1.58 16.55
N SER A 171 15.13 -1.87 17.68
CA SER A 171 14.49 -1.89 18.98
C SER A 171 13.86 -0.51 19.29
N GLY A 172 12.58 -0.49 19.63
CA GLY A 172 11.81 0.69 20.00
C GLY A 172 11.14 1.40 18.84
N THR A 173 11.49 1.12 17.57
CA THR A 173 11.01 1.94 16.46
C THR A 173 9.51 1.79 16.21
N MET A 174 9.01 0.55 16.16
CA MET A 174 7.61 0.25 15.84
C MET A 174 6.71 0.45 17.06
N SER A 175 7.17 0.05 18.24
CA SER A 175 6.40 0.13 19.48
C SER A 175 6.21 1.57 19.96
N GLU A 176 7.21 2.44 19.78
CA GLU A 176 7.06 3.88 20.06
C GLU A 176 6.13 4.56 19.05
N ASP A 177 6.25 4.23 17.77
CA ASP A 177 5.35 4.73 16.73
C ASP A 177 3.89 4.31 17.03
N ALA A 178 3.65 3.05 17.40
CA ALA A 178 2.34 2.57 17.80
C ALA A 178 1.74 3.38 18.95
N ARG A 179 2.52 3.60 20.03
CA ARG A 179 2.08 4.39 21.19
C ARG A 179 1.77 5.84 20.82
N ALA A 180 2.59 6.45 19.98
CA ALA A 180 2.40 7.83 19.54
C ALA A 180 1.13 7.97 18.67
N ILE A 181 0.92 7.04 17.74
CA ILE A 181 -0.26 6.99 16.88
C ILE A 181 -1.52 6.74 17.71
N ALA A 182 -1.51 5.72 18.58
CA ALA A 182 -2.66 5.35 19.42
C ALA A 182 -3.09 6.49 20.36
N ARG A 183 -2.13 7.23 20.92
CA ARG A 183 -2.40 8.40 21.77
C ARG A 183 -3.10 9.51 20.99
N LEU A 184 -2.72 9.71 19.73
CA LEU A 184 -3.29 10.75 18.89
C LEU A 184 -4.67 10.34 18.37
N ASN A 185 -4.78 9.15 17.80
CA ASN A 185 -6.00 8.66 17.19
C ASN A 185 -6.28 7.20 17.59
N PRO A 186 -7.12 6.99 18.62
CA PRO A 186 -7.42 5.65 19.15
C PRO A 186 -8.35 4.83 18.23
N ASN A 187 -8.91 5.44 17.18
CA ASN A 187 -9.86 4.79 16.27
C ASN A 187 -9.21 4.20 15.01
N VAL A 188 -7.91 4.44 14.82
CA VAL A 188 -7.17 3.99 13.64
C VAL A 188 -6.73 2.53 13.80
N ILE A 189 -6.86 1.74 12.74
CA ILE A 189 -6.29 0.39 12.68
C ILE A 189 -4.77 0.49 12.49
N LEU A 190 -3.99 -0.16 13.36
CA LEU A 190 -2.54 -0.15 13.29
C LEU A 190 -2.02 -1.33 12.48
N TRP A 191 -1.43 -1.03 11.32
CA TRP A 191 -0.78 -2.00 10.45
C TRP A 191 0.72 -1.99 10.69
N MET A 192 1.20 -3.01 11.39
CA MET A 192 2.57 -3.13 11.89
C MET A 192 3.35 -4.17 11.09
N GLY A 193 4.67 -4.11 11.04
CA GLY A 193 5.44 -5.15 10.34
C GLY A 193 6.90 -4.82 10.12
N CYS A 194 7.47 -5.34 9.04
CA CYS A 194 8.81 -4.97 8.58
C CYS A 194 8.81 -4.83 7.05
N LEU A 195 9.70 -4.00 6.53
CA LEU A 195 9.88 -3.85 5.08
C LEU A 195 10.64 -5.05 4.48
N THR A 196 10.28 -5.43 3.26
CA THR A 196 10.96 -6.49 2.50
C THR A 196 12.12 -5.91 1.70
N PRO A 197 13.35 -6.46 1.78
CA PRO A 197 14.42 -6.09 0.86
C PRO A 197 14.06 -6.45 -0.59
N LEU A 198 14.16 -5.48 -1.50
CA LEU A 198 13.89 -5.64 -2.94
C LEU A 198 15.18 -5.62 -3.76
N LYS A 199 15.12 -6.18 -4.97
CA LYS A 199 16.21 -6.09 -5.94
C LYS A 199 16.41 -4.64 -6.35
N GLY A 200 17.67 -4.17 -6.36
CA GLY A 200 18.00 -2.78 -6.72
C GLY A 200 17.98 -1.78 -5.56
N MET A 201 17.57 -2.19 -4.35
CA MET A 201 17.77 -1.38 -3.15
C MET A 201 19.26 -1.22 -2.83
N ASP A 202 19.63 -0.05 -2.30
CA ASP A 202 20.98 0.17 -1.77
C ASP A 202 21.25 -0.66 -0.50
N GLU A 203 22.53 -0.93 -0.22
CA GLU A 203 22.93 -1.79 0.89
C GLU A 203 22.47 -1.28 2.26
N ASN A 204 22.38 0.03 2.46
CA ASN A 204 21.98 0.60 3.74
C ASN A 204 20.50 0.38 3.98
N THR A 205 19.66 0.62 2.98
CA THR A 205 18.23 0.28 3.03
C THR A 205 18.02 -1.22 3.28
N VAL A 206 18.76 -2.09 2.58
CA VAL A 206 18.69 -3.54 2.81
C VAL A 206 19.05 -3.93 4.24
N LYS A 207 20.11 -3.32 4.82
CA LYS A 207 20.51 -3.54 6.21
C LYS A 207 19.41 -3.10 7.19
N ILE A 208 18.76 -1.97 6.96
CA ILE A 208 17.63 -1.47 7.76
C ILE A 208 16.47 -2.47 7.72
N CYS A 209 16.05 -2.91 6.52
CA CYS A 209 14.96 -3.88 6.37
C CYS A 209 15.25 -5.22 7.07
N ARG A 210 16.49 -5.74 6.93
CA ARG A 210 16.91 -6.98 7.59
C ARG A 210 16.90 -6.87 9.11
N ARG A 211 17.38 -5.74 9.66
CA ARG A 211 17.37 -5.48 11.10
C ARG A 211 15.95 -5.37 11.64
N GLY A 212 15.10 -4.60 10.98
CA GLY A 212 13.69 -4.47 11.32
C GLY A 212 12.96 -5.80 11.41
N LYS A 213 13.28 -6.73 10.52
CA LYS A 213 12.76 -8.10 10.57
C LYS A 213 13.27 -8.89 11.78
N GLN A 214 14.52 -8.71 12.20
CA GLN A 214 15.08 -9.37 13.38
C GLN A 214 14.39 -8.87 14.66
N THR A 215 14.11 -7.57 14.76
CA THR A 215 13.49 -6.95 15.94
C THR A 215 11.97 -7.02 15.94
N LEU A 216 11.33 -7.41 14.83
CA LEU A 216 9.86 -7.46 14.71
C LEU A 216 9.16 -8.28 15.82
N PRO A 217 9.62 -9.49 16.21
CA PRO A 217 8.96 -10.25 17.27
C PRO A 217 8.92 -9.49 18.61
N GLU A 218 10.07 -8.95 19.04
CA GLU A 218 10.18 -8.17 20.28
C GLU A 218 9.36 -6.88 20.22
N GLU A 219 9.37 -6.20 19.07
CA GLU A 219 8.58 -4.99 18.88
C GLU A 219 7.07 -5.26 18.90
N ALA A 220 6.63 -6.38 18.32
CA ALA A 220 5.22 -6.79 18.34
C ALA A 220 4.76 -7.15 19.76
N GLU A 221 5.59 -7.84 20.53
CA GLU A 221 5.36 -8.13 21.94
C GLU A 221 5.23 -6.84 22.75
N ARG A 222 6.16 -5.89 22.59
CA ARG A 222 6.07 -4.58 23.26
C ARG A 222 4.81 -3.82 22.92
N VAL A 223 4.32 -3.88 21.68
CA VAL A 223 3.03 -3.26 21.33
C VAL A 223 1.88 -3.97 22.05
N TYR A 224 1.86 -5.30 22.04
CA TYR A 224 0.83 -6.08 22.72
C TYR A 224 0.78 -5.78 24.22
N GLU A 225 1.94 -5.73 24.88
CA GLU A 225 2.07 -5.42 26.31
C GLU A 225 1.62 -4.02 26.69
N THR A 226 1.62 -3.06 25.76
CA THR A 226 1.15 -1.70 26.04
C THR A 226 -0.35 -1.58 26.23
N GLY A 227 -1.14 -2.59 25.82
CA GLY A 227 -2.59 -2.59 26.01
C GLY A 227 -3.31 -1.43 25.32
N ILE A 228 -2.78 -0.95 24.18
CA ILE A 228 -3.41 0.11 23.39
C ILE A 228 -4.78 -0.33 22.87
N PRO A 229 -5.77 0.59 22.78
CA PRO A 229 -7.15 0.25 22.43
C PRO A 229 -7.34 0.00 20.92
N ASN A 230 -6.39 0.42 20.10
CA ASN A 230 -6.46 0.29 18.65
C ASN A 230 -6.46 -1.18 18.21
N PRO A 231 -7.27 -1.57 17.21
CA PRO A 231 -7.09 -2.84 16.53
C PRO A 231 -5.71 -2.89 15.87
N THR A 232 -4.95 -3.94 16.15
CA THR A 232 -3.60 -4.13 15.60
C THR A 232 -3.57 -5.32 14.63
N THR A 233 -2.85 -5.18 13.52
CA THR A 233 -2.56 -6.27 12.60
C THR A 233 -1.08 -6.27 12.22
N ILE A 234 -0.49 -7.44 12.06
CA ILE A 234 0.89 -7.59 11.61
C ILE A 234 0.89 -7.93 10.12
N HIS A 235 1.30 -6.96 9.31
CA HIS A 235 1.66 -7.13 7.92
C HIS A 235 3.14 -7.51 7.80
N THR A 236 3.43 -8.79 7.90
CA THR A 236 4.63 -9.31 7.25
C THR A 236 4.26 -9.54 5.80
N GLU A 237 4.89 -8.83 4.86
CA GLU A 237 5.05 -9.38 3.53
C GLU A 237 5.98 -10.59 3.69
N PRO A 238 5.51 -11.84 3.64
CA PRO A 238 6.46 -12.93 3.54
C PRO A 238 7.31 -12.68 2.29
N TYR A 239 8.57 -13.13 2.27
CA TYR A 239 9.36 -13.17 1.03
C TYR A 239 8.54 -13.78 -0.13
N ILE A 240 7.60 -14.66 0.20
CA ILE A 240 6.56 -15.15 -0.70
C ILE A 240 5.75 -14.06 -1.40
N THR A 241 5.25 -13.01 -0.75
CA THR A 241 4.36 -12.05 -1.43
C THR A 241 5.11 -11.22 -2.47
N ALA A 242 6.39 -10.93 -2.23
CA ALA A 242 7.29 -10.32 -3.21
C ALA A 242 7.82 -11.32 -4.27
N PHE A 243 7.98 -12.61 -3.92
CA PHE A 243 8.49 -13.65 -4.82
C PHE A 243 7.38 -14.38 -5.62
N LEU A 244 6.14 -14.34 -5.15
CA LEU A 244 5.02 -15.14 -5.62
C LEU A 244 3.87 -14.25 -6.10
N ASN A 245 4.03 -13.72 -7.32
CA ASN A 245 2.86 -13.63 -8.18
C ASN A 245 2.33 -15.07 -8.34
N ARG A 246 1.24 -15.40 -7.63
CA ARG A 246 0.69 -16.77 -7.53
C ARG A 246 0.42 -17.38 -8.90
N TYR A 247 0.00 -16.54 -9.85
CA TYR A 247 -0.17 -16.90 -11.24
C TYR A 247 1.15 -17.28 -11.91
N LYS A 248 2.25 -16.54 -11.63
CA LYS A 248 3.57 -16.77 -12.24
C LYS A 248 4.21 -18.09 -11.80
N ILE A 249 4.01 -18.54 -10.56
CA ILE A 249 4.48 -19.87 -10.12
C ILE A 249 3.64 -20.95 -10.77
N MET A 250 2.31 -20.80 -10.74
CA MET A 250 1.43 -21.79 -11.36
C MET A 250 1.75 -21.92 -12.85
N SER A 251 1.87 -20.78 -13.56
CA SER A 251 2.21 -20.76 -14.99
C SER A 251 3.62 -21.26 -15.28
N LEU A 252 4.63 -20.96 -14.46
CA LEU A 252 5.99 -21.46 -14.66
C LEU A 252 6.04 -22.98 -14.48
N PHE A 253 5.36 -23.51 -13.45
CA PHE A 253 5.27 -24.96 -13.23
C PHE A 253 4.38 -25.66 -14.27
N ASP A 254 3.37 -24.99 -14.82
CA ASP A 254 2.57 -25.49 -15.95
C ASP A 254 3.41 -25.56 -17.23
N ASN A 255 4.22 -24.54 -17.51
CA ASN A 255 5.09 -24.49 -18.68
C ASN A 255 6.27 -25.48 -18.62
N LEU A 256 6.62 -25.97 -17.44
CA LEU A 256 7.66 -26.98 -17.26
C LEU A 256 7.13 -28.42 -17.45
N GLU A 257 5.83 -28.59 -17.72
CA GLU A 257 5.16 -29.89 -17.96
C GLU A 257 5.47 -30.95 -16.90
N LEU A 258 5.71 -30.53 -15.65
CA LEU A 258 6.14 -31.43 -14.58
C LEU A 258 5.07 -32.47 -14.26
N ASP A 259 5.46 -33.74 -14.33
CA ASP A 259 4.59 -34.89 -14.18
C ASP A 259 4.63 -35.47 -12.76
N LYS A 260 3.69 -36.37 -12.46
CA LYS A 260 3.49 -36.99 -11.14
C LYS A 260 4.73 -37.69 -10.58
N HIS A 261 5.66 -38.07 -11.45
CA HIS A 261 6.87 -38.80 -11.10
C HIS A 261 8.10 -37.91 -10.91
N ASP A 262 8.02 -36.63 -11.29
CA ASP A 262 9.12 -35.70 -11.13
C ASP A 262 9.30 -35.30 -9.68
N THR A 263 10.57 -35.29 -9.25
CA THR A 263 10.98 -34.91 -7.91
C THR A 263 11.56 -33.50 -7.94
N VAL A 264 10.87 -32.55 -7.30
CA VAL A 264 11.28 -31.14 -7.31
C VAL A 264 11.67 -30.72 -5.90
N VAL A 265 12.91 -30.23 -5.75
CA VAL A 265 13.45 -29.68 -4.50
C VAL A 265 13.12 -28.19 -4.44
N MET A 266 12.49 -27.75 -3.35
CA MET A 266 12.07 -26.34 -3.19
C MET A 266 11.94 -25.92 -1.74
N ALA A 267 11.89 -24.61 -1.49
CA ALA A 267 11.65 -24.08 -0.15
C ALA A 267 10.28 -24.52 0.40
N LYS A 268 10.22 -24.85 1.70
CA LYS A 268 9.01 -25.25 2.46
C LYS A 268 7.80 -24.34 2.25
N SER A 269 8.06 -23.06 2.02
CA SER A 269 7.05 -22.03 1.81
C SER A 269 6.36 -22.15 0.44
N VAL A 270 7.09 -22.56 -0.61
CA VAL A 270 6.57 -22.86 -1.97
C VAL A 270 5.87 -24.21 -1.99
N TYR A 271 6.43 -25.21 -1.29
CA TYR A 271 5.82 -26.53 -1.09
C TYR A 271 4.38 -26.42 -0.56
N LYS A 272 4.15 -25.57 0.44
CA LYS A 272 2.82 -25.38 1.05
C LYS A 272 1.79 -24.89 0.03
N ILE A 273 2.19 -24.01 -0.88
CA ILE A 273 1.29 -23.46 -1.91
C ILE A 273 0.98 -24.53 -2.98
N LEU A 274 2.00 -25.21 -3.49
CA LEU A 274 1.80 -26.24 -4.51
C LEU A 274 1.02 -27.46 -3.99
N SER A 275 1.25 -27.87 -2.74
CA SER A 275 0.48 -28.96 -2.12
C SER A 275 -0.98 -28.59 -1.83
N MET A 276 -1.30 -27.30 -1.61
CA MET A 276 -2.67 -26.84 -1.47
C MET A 276 -3.42 -26.79 -2.81
N TYR A 277 -2.80 -26.25 -3.86
CA TYR A 277 -3.47 -25.94 -5.13
C TYR A 277 -3.25 -26.96 -6.26
N ARG A 278 -2.21 -27.81 -6.19
CA ARG A 278 -1.88 -28.85 -7.18
C ARG A 278 -1.72 -30.24 -6.54
N LYS A 279 -2.70 -30.61 -5.73
CA LYS A 279 -2.74 -31.94 -5.10
C LYS A 279 -2.55 -33.03 -6.17
N LYS A 280 -1.56 -33.92 -5.95
CA LYS A 280 -1.29 -35.14 -6.73
C LYS A 280 -0.60 -34.98 -8.11
N ARG A 281 0.02 -33.83 -8.44
CA ARG A 281 0.69 -33.63 -9.74
C ARG A 281 2.22 -33.75 -9.79
N ALA A 282 2.94 -33.68 -8.67
CA ALA A 282 4.38 -33.96 -8.59
C ALA A 282 4.78 -34.38 -7.17
N ARG A 283 5.95 -35.02 -7.01
CA ARG A 283 6.51 -35.36 -5.69
C ARG A 283 7.44 -34.24 -5.24
N PHE A 284 7.04 -33.50 -4.23
CA PHE A 284 7.81 -32.37 -3.72
C PHE A 284 8.65 -32.79 -2.52
N LEU A 285 9.97 -32.55 -2.58
CA LEU A 285 10.89 -32.70 -1.45
C LEU A 285 11.18 -31.31 -0.86
N TYR A 286 11.26 -31.24 0.48
CA TYR A 286 11.54 -30.02 1.24
C TYR A 286 12.92 -30.05 1.87
#